data_AF-A0A944BMR5-F1
#
_entry.id   AF-A0A944BMR5-F1
#
_cell.length_a   1.000
_cell.length_b   1.000
_cell.length_c   1.000
_cell.angle_alpha   90.00
_cell.angle_beta   90.00
_cell.angle_gamma   90.00
#
_symmetry.space_group_name_H-M   'P 1'
#
loop_
_entity.id
_entity.type
_entity.pdbx_description
1 polymer ?
#
loop_
_entity_poly.entity_id
_entity_poly.type
_entity_poly.pdbx_seq_one_letter_code
_entity_poly.pdbx_strand_id
1 'polypeptide(L)'
;MYNPYVVDMCNAFTSSEIERMTAILKQVEMASTTQIVVVALPGIEGDNEDEFAYSLFNKWGIGQKGKDNGLLVLYVKDIRAIRFETGYGLEGYLPDAYLSDVMYNTMFPLLKEGKTGEAFINALQQISVKLNSEEFIHEMLVQEVPIRYKAVNVLCYWMIISILVTLLFVFSIYKNTNVKEDDKDKKFIAKGNDKSTSMIEKVGGELSALATTTDSKSKNKIAGNPIETDIYLAKKIQFFKFLGFMFPTLFLLGIYLKNLKKNLRLAPQTCPQCGGKMHLIKPEEAKRYFTKRDEVENKLHSVDFNYWECDSCHNHKKMAYPIPGSKYTQCPNCGAYACSIISNRIALAPTTSHSGTKELVHRCDCCQHTYTTTQVLPKLASGGGSSFGGGSFSGGSSFGGGRSGGGGVSGRF
;
A
#
# COMPACT_ATOMS: atom_id res chain seq x y z
N MET A 1 -12.99 31.28 -25.35
CA MET A 1 -12.37 29.97 -25.05
C MET A 1 -12.52 29.74 -23.57
N TYR A 2 -13.11 28.62 -23.16
CA TYR A 2 -13.19 28.24 -21.75
C TYR A 2 -11.79 27.81 -21.28
N ASN A 3 -11.23 28.50 -20.29
CA ASN A 3 -9.96 28.11 -19.67
C ASN A 3 -10.26 27.18 -18.49
N PRO A 4 -9.97 25.87 -18.56
CA PRO A 4 -10.29 24.94 -17.48
C PRO A 4 -9.34 25.05 -16.28
N TYR A 5 -8.24 25.80 -16.39
CA TYR A 5 -7.18 25.86 -15.38
C TYR A 5 -7.24 27.10 -14.49
N VAL A 6 -7.65 28.24 -15.04
CA VAL A 6 -7.69 29.52 -14.32
C VAL A 6 -9.05 30.16 -14.49
N VAL A 7 -9.71 30.39 -13.37
CA VAL A 7 -11.01 31.07 -13.29
C VAL A 7 -10.81 32.36 -12.51
N ASP A 8 -10.77 33.49 -13.21
CA ASP A 8 -10.63 34.82 -12.61
C ASP A 8 -11.93 35.61 -12.72
N MET A 9 -12.62 35.78 -11.59
CA MET A 9 -13.89 36.50 -11.48
C MET A 9 -13.72 37.90 -10.89
N CYS A 10 -12.50 38.28 -10.48
CA CYS A 10 -12.22 39.58 -9.86
C CYS A 10 -11.17 40.42 -10.59
N ASN A 11 -10.81 40.01 -11.81
CA ASN A 11 -9.74 40.60 -12.63
C ASN A 11 -8.46 40.79 -11.80
N ALA A 12 -8.09 39.75 -11.06
CA ALA A 12 -6.86 39.72 -10.28
C ALA A 12 -5.62 39.59 -11.18
N PHE A 13 -5.80 39.09 -12.40
CA PHE A 13 -4.72 38.76 -13.31
C PHE A 13 -4.91 39.42 -14.68
N THR A 14 -3.80 39.81 -15.30
CA THR A 14 -3.75 40.21 -16.71
C THR A 14 -3.85 39.00 -17.63
N SER A 15 -4.26 39.22 -18.89
CA SER A 15 -4.32 38.15 -19.90
C SER A 15 -2.98 37.41 -20.05
N SER A 16 -1.85 38.13 -20.02
CA SER A 16 -0.52 37.53 -20.09
C SER A 16 -0.17 36.67 -18.89
N GLU A 17 -0.66 37.02 -17.69
CA GLU A 17 -0.43 36.22 -16.49
C GLU A 17 -1.30 34.96 -16.50
N ILE A 18 -2.55 35.07 -16.94
CA ILE A 18 -3.44 33.92 -17.14
C ILE A 18 -2.83 32.94 -18.14
N GLU A 19 -2.30 33.42 -19.27
CA GLU A 19 -1.62 32.58 -20.25
C GLU A 19 -0.40 31.86 -19.67
N ARG A 20 0.45 32.58 -18.91
CA ARG A 20 1.62 31.99 -18.25
C ARG A 20 1.24 30.93 -17.22
N MET A 21 0.27 31.22 -16.35
CA MET A 21 -0.23 30.25 -15.38
C MET A 21 -0.79 29.02 -16.10
N THR A 22 -1.63 29.22 -17.12
CA THR A 22 -2.21 28.13 -17.91
C THR A 22 -1.15 27.24 -18.56
N ALA A 23 -0.06 27.83 -19.07
CA ALA A 23 1.06 27.07 -19.63
C ALA A 23 1.75 26.19 -18.58
N ILE A 24 2.01 26.72 -17.37
CA ILE A 24 2.60 25.97 -16.25
C ILE A 24 1.67 24.81 -15.84
N LEU A 25 0.39 25.10 -15.66
CA LEU A 25 -0.59 24.10 -15.20
C LEU A 25 -0.77 22.97 -16.22
N LYS A 26 -0.82 23.32 -17.52
CA LYS A 26 -0.86 22.34 -18.60
C LYS A 26 0.40 21.47 -18.63
N GLN A 27 1.57 22.05 -18.41
CA GLN A 27 2.83 21.29 -18.34
C GLN A 27 2.82 20.28 -17.19
N VAL A 28 2.34 20.69 -16.01
CA VAL A 28 2.21 19.79 -14.85
C VAL A 28 1.24 18.64 -15.14
N GLU A 29 0.09 18.93 -15.74
CA GLU A 29 -0.88 17.89 -16.10
C GLU A 29 -0.30 16.92 -17.13
N MET A 30 0.42 17.40 -18.15
CA MET A 30 1.05 16.55 -19.17
C MET A 30 2.18 15.69 -18.60
N ALA A 31 2.98 16.23 -17.67
CA ALA A 31 4.13 15.54 -17.10
C ALA A 31 3.74 14.52 -16.02
N SER A 32 2.70 14.83 -15.24
CA SER A 32 2.38 14.05 -14.04
C SER A 32 0.95 13.53 -13.96
N THR A 33 0.03 13.98 -14.79
CA THR A 33 -1.44 13.76 -14.68
C THR A 33 -2.13 14.51 -13.54
N THR A 34 -1.39 15.31 -12.75
CA THR A 34 -1.93 16.16 -11.67
C THR A 34 -2.77 17.29 -12.25
N GLN A 35 -3.96 17.51 -11.69
CA GLN A 35 -4.85 18.59 -12.12
C GLN A 35 -4.83 19.72 -11.10
N ILE A 36 -4.34 20.89 -11.53
CA ILE A 36 -4.30 22.09 -10.69
C ILE A 36 -5.24 23.13 -11.28
N VAL A 37 -6.11 23.70 -10.42
CA VAL A 37 -7.04 24.76 -10.81
C VAL A 37 -6.85 25.98 -9.90
N VAL A 38 -6.72 27.15 -10.51
CA VAL A 38 -6.65 28.45 -9.81
C VAL A 38 -8.01 29.12 -9.92
N VAL A 39 -8.57 29.55 -8.79
CA VAL A 39 -9.85 30.26 -8.74
C VAL A 39 -9.67 31.56 -7.97
N ALA A 40 -9.90 32.69 -8.62
CA ALA A 40 -9.87 34.02 -8.00
C ALA A 40 -11.27 34.61 -7.96
N LEU A 41 -11.76 34.90 -6.76
CA LEU A 41 -13.10 35.41 -6.50
C LEU A 41 -13.04 36.79 -5.86
N PRO A 42 -14.04 37.66 -6.12
CA PRO A 42 -14.14 38.94 -5.42
C PRO A 42 -14.48 38.74 -3.94
N GLY A 43 -15.28 37.72 -3.63
CA GLY A 43 -15.72 37.34 -2.29
C GLY A 43 -16.43 35.99 -2.26
N ILE A 44 -16.70 35.48 -1.06
CA ILE A 44 -17.44 34.23 -0.82
C ILE A 44 -18.52 34.42 0.24
N GLU A 45 -19.56 33.60 0.20
CA GLU A 45 -20.62 33.65 1.21
C GLU A 45 -20.15 33.00 2.52
N GLY A 46 -20.30 33.70 3.64
CA GLY A 46 -19.99 33.20 4.99
C GLY A 46 -18.54 33.37 5.45
N ASP A 47 -17.68 34.05 4.69
CA ASP A 47 -16.28 34.38 5.03
C ASP A 47 -15.41 33.19 5.52
N ASN A 48 -15.79 31.96 5.15
CA ASN A 48 -15.08 30.73 5.49
C ASN A 48 -14.48 30.09 4.24
N GLU A 49 -13.24 30.46 3.94
CA GLU A 49 -12.49 29.99 2.77
C GLU A 49 -12.24 28.48 2.80
N ASP A 50 -12.13 27.87 3.98
CA ASP A 50 -11.83 26.45 4.14
C ASP A 50 -13.01 25.59 3.67
N GLU A 51 -14.20 25.87 4.21
CA GLU A 51 -15.42 25.14 3.86
C GLU A 51 -15.83 25.38 2.40
N PHE A 52 -15.64 26.61 1.92
CA PHE A 52 -15.91 26.96 0.53
C PHE A 52 -14.96 26.22 -0.42
N ALA A 53 -13.65 26.23 -0.15
CA ALA A 53 -12.67 25.55 -1.01
C ALA A 53 -12.90 24.04 -1.02
N TYR A 54 -13.16 23.42 0.13
CA TYR A 54 -13.48 22.00 0.22
C TYR A 54 -14.74 21.65 -0.60
N SER A 55 -15.79 22.46 -0.48
CA SER A 55 -17.04 22.27 -1.23
C SER A 55 -16.83 22.45 -2.73
N LEU A 56 -16.06 23.46 -3.13
CA LEU A 56 -15.73 23.74 -4.52
C LEU A 56 -14.90 22.63 -5.15
N PHE A 57 -13.86 22.17 -4.44
CA PHE A 57 -12.97 21.08 -4.86
C PHE A 57 -13.75 19.81 -5.18
N ASN A 58 -14.62 19.40 -4.25
CA ASN A 58 -15.45 18.20 -4.42
C ASN A 58 -16.52 18.37 -5.51
N LYS A 59 -17.16 19.55 -5.57
CA LYS A 59 -18.20 19.82 -6.57
C LYS A 59 -17.65 19.82 -7.99
N TRP A 60 -16.45 20.37 -8.19
CA TRP A 60 -15.79 20.40 -9.50
C TRP A 60 -15.05 19.09 -9.81
N GLY A 61 -14.87 18.22 -8.82
CA GLY A 61 -14.20 16.95 -8.99
C GLY A 61 -12.76 17.14 -9.45
N ILE A 62 -12.04 18.06 -8.82
CA ILE A 62 -10.67 18.42 -9.21
C ILE A 62 -9.75 17.22 -8.94
N GLY A 63 -9.12 16.70 -9.99
CA GLY A 63 -8.30 15.50 -9.94
C GLY A 63 -8.91 14.30 -10.69
N GLN A 64 -8.06 13.35 -11.09
CA GLN A 64 -8.50 12.17 -11.81
C GLN A 64 -9.15 11.15 -10.87
N LYS A 65 -10.27 10.57 -11.31
CA LYS A 65 -11.03 9.57 -10.56
C LYS A 65 -10.14 8.39 -10.14
N GLY A 66 -9.95 8.23 -8.83
CA GLY A 66 -9.19 7.13 -8.25
C GLY A 66 -7.67 7.30 -8.27
N LYS A 67 -7.17 8.47 -8.70
CA LYS A 67 -5.81 8.95 -8.40
C LYS A 67 -5.82 10.04 -7.33
N ASP A 68 -6.92 10.79 -7.23
CA ASP A 68 -7.11 11.88 -6.26
C ASP A 68 -5.95 12.89 -6.29
N ASN A 69 -5.45 13.15 -7.50
CA ASN A 69 -4.27 13.95 -7.80
C ASN A 69 -4.65 15.41 -8.17
N GLY A 70 -5.60 15.97 -7.44
CA GLY A 70 -6.11 17.33 -7.67
C GLY A 70 -5.54 18.35 -6.69
N LEU A 71 -5.35 19.59 -7.14
CA LEU A 71 -5.02 20.75 -6.30
C LEU A 71 -5.90 21.95 -6.69
N LEU A 72 -6.59 22.53 -5.72
CA LEU A 72 -7.25 23.83 -5.87
C LEU A 72 -6.39 24.91 -5.21
N VAL A 73 -6.22 26.03 -5.90
CA VAL A 73 -5.65 27.26 -5.35
C VAL A 73 -6.73 28.34 -5.41
N LEU A 74 -7.36 28.62 -4.28
CA LEU A 74 -8.41 29.61 -4.14
C LEU A 74 -7.82 30.93 -3.64
N TYR A 75 -8.18 32.03 -4.30
CA TYR A 75 -7.93 33.39 -3.88
C TYR A 75 -9.26 34.11 -3.65
N VAL A 76 -9.43 34.69 -2.47
CA VAL A 76 -10.61 35.49 -2.13
C VAL A 76 -10.17 36.91 -1.80
N LYS A 77 -10.56 37.86 -2.66
CA LYS A 77 -10.01 39.22 -2.66
C LYS A 77 -10.47 40.07 -1.48
N ASP A 78 -11.74 40.00 -1.10
CA ASP A 78 -12.33 40.80 -0.02
C ASP A 78 -11.72 40.50 1.36
N ILE A 79 -11.54 39.23 1.68
CA ILE A 79 -10.95 38.74 2.94
C ILE A 79 -9.44 38.53 2.84
N ARG A 80 -8.84 38.83 1.68
CA ARG A 80 -7.41 38.65 1.36
C ARG A 80 -6.90 37.27 1.76
N ALA A 81 -7.68 36.24 1.46
CA ALA A 81 -7.38 34.87 1.83
C ALA A 81 -6.85 34.08 0.61
N ILE A 82 -5.90 33.20 0.88
CA ILE A 82 -5.50 32.13 -0.03
C ILE A 82 -5.75 30.80 0.66
N ARG A 83 -6.33 29.86 -0.09
CA ARG A 83 -6.58 28.49 0.36
C ARG A 83 -6.07 27.51 -0.68
N PHE A 84 -5.25 26.56 -0.24
CA PHE A 84 -4.91 25.38 -1.01
C PHE A 84 -5.74 24.20 -0.52
N GLU A 85 -6.34 23.46 -1.44
CA GLU A 85 -7.05 22.21 -1.14
C GLU A 85 -6.43 21.08 -1.97
N THR A 86 -5.92 20.06 -1.30
CA THR A 86 -5.23 18.94 -1.94
C THR A 86 -6.09 17.68 -1.95
N GLY A 87 -6.04 16.95 -3.05
CA GLY A 87 -6.53 15.58 -3.09
C GLY A 87 -5.57 14.63 -2.37
N TYR A 88 -6.11 13.54 -1.84
CA TYR A 88 -5.36 12.55 -1.06
C TYR A 88 -4.11 12.00 -1.78
N GLY A 89 -4.15 11.91 -3.11
CA GLY A 89 -3.01 11.45 -3.91
C GLY A 89 -1.83 12.42 -3.94
N LEU A 90 -2.02 13.68 -3.55
CA LEU A 90 -0.96 14.70 -3.51
C LEU A 90 -0.42 14.96 -2.11
N GLU A 91 -1.08 14.55 -1.02
CA GLU A 91 -0.67 14.88 0.37
C GLU A 91 0.77 14.45 0.70
N GLY A 92 1.22 13.32 0.13
CA GLY A 92 2.60 12.83 0.33
C GLY A 92 3.66 13.72 -0.33
N TYR A 93 3.29 14.52 -1.33
CA TYR A 93 4.20 15.30 -2.17
C TYR A 93 4.06 16.81 -1.96
N LEU A 94 2.83 17.26 -1.77
CA LEU A 94 2.43 18.61 -1.41
C LEU A 94 1.76 18.60 -0.02
N PRO A 95 2.51 18.25 1.05
CA PRO A 95 1.95 18.30 2.39
C PRO A 95 1.61 19.74 2.78
N ASP A 96 0.65 19.91 3.69
CA ASP A 96 0.21 21.22 4.18
C ASP A 96 1.37 22.11 4.62
N ALA A 97 2.41 21.54 5.24
CA ALA A 97 3.60 22.28 5.66
C ALA A 97 4.36 22.91 4.49
N TYR A 98 4.45 22.21 3.34
CA TYR A 98 5.09 22.74 2.14
C TYR A 98 4.22 23.83 1.49
N LEU A 99 2.92 23.60 1.36
CA LEU A 99 2.01 24.61 0.79
C LEU A 99 1.91 25.85 1.69
N SER A 100 2.00 25.68 3.01
CA SER A 100 2.13 26.78 3.96
C SER A 100 3.39 27.61 3.69
N ASP A 101 4.53 26.95 3.50
CA ASP A 101 5.79 27.62 3.18
C ASP A 101 5.70 28.42 1.88
N VAL A 102 5.14 27.83 0.81
CA VAL A 102 4.89 28.54 -0.46
C VAL A 102 4.00 29.76 -0.25
N MET A 103 2.91 29.61 0.52
CA MET A 103 1.97 30.70 0.78
C MET A 103 2.63 31.86 1.55
N TYR A 104 3.26 31.58 2.69
CA TYR A 104 3.81 32.60 3.57
C TYR A 104 5.10 33.24 3.04
N ASN A 105 5.98 32.44 2.42
CA ASN A 105 7.30 32.91 2.01
C ASN A 105 7.37 33.34 0.54
N THR A 106 6.44 32.89 -0.31
CA THR A 106 6.41 33.26 -1.73
C THR A 106 5.24 34.17 -2.07
N MET A 107 4.01 33.81 -1.68
CA MET A 107 2.82 34.54 -2.14
C MET A 107 2.58 35.83 -1.37
N PHE A 108 2.55 35.77 -0.04
CA PHE A 108 2.17 36.91 0.80
C PHE A 108 3.07 38.15 0.65
N PRO A 109 4.40 38.03 0.53
CA PRO A 109 5.25 39.20 0.29
C PRO A 109 4.87 39.93 -1.02
N LEU A 110 4.68 39.19 -2.11
CA LEU A 110 4.32 39.75 -3.41
C LEU A 110 2.90 40.33 -3.44
N LEU A 111 1.96 39.71 -2.74
CA LEU A 111 0.59 40.21 -2.62
C LEU A 111 0.51 41.52 -1.81
N LYS A 112 1.34 41.67 -0.78
CA LYS A 112 1.49 42.93 -0.03
C LYS A 112 2.05 44.05 -0.89
N GLU A 113 2.88 43.73 -1.88
CA GLU A 113 3.40 44.66 -2.88
C GLU A 113 2.41 44.94 -4.03
N GLY A 114 1.23 44.31 -4.03
CA GLY A 114 0.24 44.44 -5.10
C GLY A 114 0.58 43.65 -6.37
N LYS A 115 1.58 42.75 -6.32
CA LYS A 115 2.04 41.92 -7.43
C LYS A 115 1.33 40.57 -7.46
N THR A 116 0.00 40.59 -7.59
CA THR A 116 -0.85 39.40 -7.47
C THR A 116 -0.52 38.32 -8.51
N GLY A 117 -0.37 38.67 -9.79
CA GLY A 117 -0.03 37.67 -10.81
C GLY A 117 1.35 37.05 -10.63
N GLU A 118 2.34 37.84 -10.22
CA GLU A 118 3.69 37.34 -9.91
C GLU A 118 3.67 36.36 -8.72
N ALA A 119 2.88 36.66 -7.68
CA ALA A 119 2.70 35.78 -6.52
C ALA A 119 2.23 34.37 -6.93
N PHE A 120 1.20 34.30 -7.78
CA PHE A 120 0.63 33.04 -8.24
C PHE A 120 1.56 32.30 -9.20
N ILE A 121 2.17 33.02 -10.16
CA ILE A 121 3.12 32.40 -11.10
C ILE A 121 4.29 31.76 -10.35
N ASN A 122 4.89 32.48 -9.38
CA ASN A 122 6.03 31.97 -8.62
C ASN A 122 5.64 30.77 -7.75
N ALA A 123 4.47 30.79 -7.11
CA ALA A 123 3.95 29.67 -6.34
C ALA A 123 3.73 28.43 -7.23
N LEU A 124 3.07 28.60 -8.38
CA LEU A 124 2.80 27.52 -9.33
C LEU A 124 4.10 26.94 -9.91
N GLN A 125 5.11 27.77 -10.16
CA GLN A 125 6.43 27.30 -10.60
C GLN A 125 7.08 26.43 -9.53
N GLN A 126 7.10 26.84 -8.26
CA GLN A 126 7.66 26.03 -7.18
C GLN A 126 6.92 24.71 -7.01
N ILE A 127 5.58 24.73 -7.01
CA ILE A 127 4.75 23.53 -6.97
C ILE A 127 5.03 22.64 -8.20
N SER A 128 5.18 23.22 -9.39
CA SER A 128 5.50 22.46 -10.61
C SER A 128 6.86 21.77 -10.52
N VAL A 129 7.86 22.41 -9.92
CA VAL A 129 9.19 21.80 -9.72
C VAL A 129 9.11 20.64 -8.74
N LYS A 130 8.34 20.80 -7.66
CA LYS A 130 8.12 19.74 -6.67
C LYS A 130 7.44 18.51 -7.30
N LEU A 131 6.40 18.76 -8.10
CA LEU A 131 5.66 17.72 -8.82
C LEU A 131 6.45 17.16 -10.02
N ASN A 132 7.34 17.90 -10.65
CA ASN A 132 8.15 17.38 -11.77
C ASN A 132 9.44 16.66 -11.31
N SER A 133 9.58 16.36 -10.02
CA SER A 133 10.68 15.52 -9.54
C SER A 133 10.58 14.11 -10.13
N GLU A 134 11.72 13.52 -10.54
CA GLU A 134 11.75 12.18 -11.14
C GLU A 134 11.09 11.12 -10.26
N GLU A 135 11.14 11.30 -8.93
CA GLU A 135 10.51 10.46 -7.91
C GLU A 135 8.97 10.45 -8.04
N PHE A 136 8.34 11.62 -8.23
CA PHE A 136 6.88 11.73 -8.43
C PHE A 136 6.44 11.22 -9.80
N ILE A 137 7.15 11.60 -10.87
CA ILE A 137 6.81 11.19 -12.23
C ILE A 137 6.90 9.66 -12.36
N HIS A 138 7.88 9.01 -11.74
CA HIS A 138 7.95 7.55 -11.72
C HIS A 138 6.78 6.91 -10.98
N GLU A 139 6.30 7.47 -9.86
CA GLU A 139 5.17 6.90 -9.11
C GLU A 139 3.82 7.10 -9.83
N MET A 140 3.59 8.28 -10.41
CA MET A 140 2.37 8.61 -11.15
C MET A 140 2.28 7.94 -12.52
N LEU A 141 3.37 7.88 -13.29
CA LEU A 141 3.39 7.15 -14.56
C LEU A 141 3.26 5.63 -14.36
N VAL A 142 3.68 5.11 -13.20
CA VAL A 142 3.45 3.71 -12.81
C VAL A 142 1.96 3.44 -12.48
N GLN A 143 1.12 4.46 -12.29
CA GLN A 143 -0.34 4.27 -12.19
C GLN A 143 -1.05 4.11 -13.55
N GLU A 144 -0.40 4.35 -14.69
CA GLU A 144 -0.95 4.02 -16.02
C GLU A 144 -0.76 2.56 -16.41
N VAL A 145 -0.55 1.66 -15.43
CA VAL A 145 -0.57 0.23 -15.67
C VAL A 145 -2.04 -0.21 -15.80
N PRO A 146 -2.45 -0.75 -16.96
CA PRO A 146 -3.86 -0.94 -17.31
C PRO A 146 -4.55 -1.82 -16.27
N ILE A 147 -5.78 -1.43 -15.89
CA ILE A 147 -6.98 -2.09 -15.29
C ILE A 147 -6.80 -3.48 -14.61
N ARG A 148 -5.92 -4.32 -15.12
CA ARG A 148 -5.53 -5.65 -14.65
C ARG A 148 -4.88 -5.67 -13.26
N TYR A 149 -4.26 -4.57 -12.78
CA TYR A 149 -3.63 -4.52 -11.45
C TYR A 149 -4.63 -4.32 -10.29
N LYS A 150 -5.72 -3.55 -10.51
CA LYS A 150 -6.81 -3.41 -9.51
C LYS A 150 -7.51 -4.74 -9.23
N ALA A 151 -7.68 -5.57 -10.26
CA ALA A 151 -8.21 -6.92 -10.11
C ALA A 151 -7.33 -7.81 -9.22
N VAL A 152 -6.00 -7.66 -9.30
CA VAL A 152 -5.06 -8.41 -8.44
C VAL A 152 -5.18 -7.99 -6.98
N ASN A 153 -5.29 -6.68 -6.69
CA ASN A 153 -5.48 -6.22 -5.31
C ASN A 153 -6.81 -6.69 -4.72
N VAL A 154 -7.89 -6.62 -5.50
CA VAL A 154 -9.20 -7.17 -5.09
C VAL A 154 -9.09 -8.67 -4.80
N LEU A 155 -8.45 -9.44 -5.67
CA LEU A 155 -8.23 -10.87 -5.45
C LEU A 155 -7.39 -11.14 -4.18
N CYS A 156 -6.36 -10.34 -3.91
CA CYS A 156 -5.57 -10.42 -2.68
C CYS A 156 -6.41 -10.10 -1.43
N TYR A 157 -7.30 -9.11 -1.48
CA TYR A 157 -8.22 -8.82 -0.36
C TYR A 157 -9.20 -9.97 -0.11
N TRP A 158 -9.77 -10.55 -1.16
CA TRP A 158 -10.63 -11.72 -1.06
C TRP A 158 -9.87 -12.94 -0.50
N MET A 159 -8.59 -13.09 -0.82
CA MET A 159 -7.74 -14.12 -0.23
C MET A 159 -7.50 -13.91 1.27
N ILE A 160 -7.22 -12.68 1.70
CA ILE A 160 -7.01 -12.36 3.12
C ILE A 160 -8.31 -12.59 3.91
N ILE A 161 -9.46 -12.17 3.36
CA ILE A 161 -10.77 -12.41 3.97
C ILE A 161 -11.04 -13.92 4.07
N SER A 162 -10.77 -14.68 3.00
CA SER A 162 -10.91 -16.13 3.02
C SER A 162 -10.05 -16.78 4.10
N ILE A 163 -8.81 -16.32 4.29
CA ILE A 163 -7.91 -16.83 5.34
C ILE A 163 -8.46 -16.51 6.73
N LEU A 164 -8.92 -15.28 6.97
CA LEU A 164 -9.51 -14.88 8.26
C LEU A 164 -10.78 -15.68 8.59
N VAL A 165 -11.65 -15.91 7.61
CA VAL A 165 -12.86 -16.73 7.78
C VAL A 165 -12.49 -18.17 8.11
N THR A 166 -11.47 -18.74 7.46
CA THR A 166 -10.99 -20.09 7.81
C THR A 166 -10.41 -20.17 9.22
N LEU A 167 -9.68 -19.13 9.68
CA LEU A 167 -9.14 -19.08 11.04
C LEU A 167 -10.26 -18.99 12.10
N LEU A 168 -11.28 -18.17 11.86
CA LEU A 168 -12.46 -18.07 12.73
C LEU A 168 -13.24 -19.39 12.79
N PHE A 169 -13.38 -20.08 11.65
CA PHE A 169 -14.05 -21.38 11.59
C PHE A 169 -13.28 -22.46 12.36
N VAL A 170 -11.94 -22.50 12.23
CA VAL A 170 -11.08 -23.39 13.01
C VAL A 170 -11.17 -23.08 14.51
N PHE A 171 -11.19 -21.80 14.89
CA PHE A 171 -11.36 -21.38 16.28
C PHE A 171 -12.73 -21.77 16.85
N SER A 172 -13.79 -21.70 16.04
CA SER A 172 -15.13 -22.16 16.41
C SER A 172 -15.16 -23.66 16.68
N ILE A 173 -14.53 -24.47 15.83
CA ILE A 173 -14.39 -25.92 16.03
C ILE A 173 -13.57 -26.21 17.31
N TYR A 174 -12.47 -25.49 17.52
CA TYR A 174 -11.61 -25.65 18.69
C TYR A 174 -12.32 -25.32 20.02
N LYS A 175 -13.18 -24.29 20.03
CA LYS A 175 -14.04 -23.99 21.18
C LYS A 175 -15.08 -25.09 21.41
N ASN A 176 -15.69 -25.62 20.35
CA ASN A 176 -16.73 -26.62 20.46
C ASN A 176 -16.21 -27.98 20.95
N THR A 177 -14.93 -28.30 20.74
CA THR A 177 -14.29 -29.51 21.30
C THR A 177 -13.94 -29.40 22.79
N ASN A 178 -13.99 -28.20 23.37
CA ASN A 178 -13.64 -27.95 24.79
C ASN A 178 -14.87 -27.68 25.69
N VAL A 179 -16.08 -27.99 25.21
CA VAL A 179 -17.27 -28.00 26.07
C VAL A 179 -17.08 -29.10 27.12
N LYS A 180 -16.91 -28.69 28.38
CA LYS A 180 -16.83 -29.62 29.52
C LYS A 180 -18.15 -30.38 29.61
N GLU A 181 -18.07 -31.70 29.64
CA GLU A 181 -19.18 -32.59 29.97
C GLU A 181 -19.84 -32.13 31.27
N ASP A 182 -21.08 -31.61 31.18
CA ASP A 182 -21.87 -31.22 32.34
C ASP A 182 -22.31 -32.47 33.12
N ASP A 183 -22.10 -32.47 34.44
CA ASP A 183 -22.40 -33.56 35.40
C ASP A 183 -23.84 -34.11 35.40
N LYS A 184 -24.75 -33.52 34.61
CA LYS A 184 -26.16 -33.94 34.50
C LYS A 184 -26.32 -35.23 33.70
N ASP A 185 -25.47 -35.49 32.70
CA ASP A 185 -25.61 -36.65 31.82
C ASP A 185 -25.13 -37.95 32.51
N LYS A 186 -24.16 -37.84 33.44
CA LYS A 186 -23.69 -38.97 34.26
C LYS A 186 -24.79 -39.52 35.19
N LYS A 187 -25.68 -38.65 35.69
CA LYS A 187 -26.81 -39.05 36.56
C LYS A 187 -27.91 -39.79 35.82
N PHE A 188 -28.09 -39.56 34.52
CA PHE A 188 -29.09 -40.27 33.71
C PHE A 188 -28.63 -41.69 33.36
N ILE A 189 -27.33 -41.88 33.08
CA ILE A 189 -26.76 -43.20 32.74
C ILE A 189 -26.70 -44.12 33.98
N ALA A 190 -26.39 -43.59 35.17
CA ALA A 190 -26.34 -44.39 36.40
C ALA A 190 -27.72 -45.01 36.75
N LYS A 191 -28.82 -44.27 36.54
CA LYS A 191 -30.17 -44.72 36.93
C LYS A 191 -30.77 -45.80 36.00
N GLY A 192 -30.21 -45.97 34.80
CA GLY A 192 -30.61 -47.00 33.84
C GLY A 192 -29.99 -48.38 34.13
N ASN A 193 -28.78 -48.40 34.69
CA ASN A 193 -28.02 -49.64 34.91
C ASN A 193 -28.49 -50.45 36.14
N ASP A 194 -29.15 -49.81 37.10
CA ASP A 194 -29.66 -50.52 38.30
C ASP A 194 -30.91 -51.36 38.00
N LYS A 195 -31.65 -51.04 36.93
CA LYS A 195 -32.86 -51.79 36.52
C LYS A 195 -32.55 -53.02 35.67
N SER A 196 -31.46 -53.03 34.92
CA SER A 196 -31.06 -54.16 34.07
C SER A 196 -30.33 -55.26 34.84
N THR A 197 -29.59 -54.91 35.90
CA THR A 197 -28.87 -55.88 36.76
C THR A 197 -29.82 -56.74 37.61
N SER A 198 -30.95 -56.20 38.08
CA SER A 198 -31.94 -56.96 38.87
C SER A 198 -32.76 -58.00 38.07
N MET A 199 -32.76 -57.94 36.73
CA MET A 199 -33.39 -58.96 35.88
C MET A 199 -32.43 -60.10 35.50
N ILE A 200 -31.11 -59.86 35.50
CA ILE A 200 -30.10 -60.84 35.09
C ILE A 200 -29.77 -61.81 36.24
N GLU A 201 -29.88 -61.39 37.50
CA GLU A 201 -29.69 -62.27 38.67
C GLU A 201 -30.81 -63.31 38.86
N LYS A 202 -32.01 -63.10 38.30
CA LYS A 202 -33.14 -64.04 38.40
C LYS A 202 -33.12 -65.17 37.36
N VAL A 203 -32.27 -65.09 36.34
CA VAL A 203 -32.17 -66.11 35.28
C VAL A 203 -30.89 -66.95 35.41
N GLY A 204 -29.88 -66.47 36.16
CA GLY A 204 -28.62 -67.18 36.41
C GLY A 204 -28.67 -68.33 37.42
N GLY A 205 -29.80 -68.54 38.10
CA GLY A 205 -29.96 -69.55 39.16
C GLY A 205 -30.22 -70.99 38.70
N GLU A 206 -30.51 -71.22 37.41
CA GLU A 206 -30.89 -72.55 36.90
C GLU A 206 -29.92 -73.13 35.85
N LEU A 207 -28.77 -72.49 35.61
CA LEU A 207 -27.81 -72.91 34.56
C LEU A 207 -26.38 -73.15 35.08
N SER A 208 -26.24 -73.77 36.25
CA SER A 208 -24.94 -74.21 36.81
C SER A 208 -24.95 -75.68 37.19
N ALA A 209 -25.43 -76.53 36.28
CA ALA A 209 -25.22 -77.98 36.33
C ALA A 209 -24.94 -78.52 34.93
N LEU A 210 -23.79 -78.17 34.34
CA LEU A 210 -23.04 -79.02 33.41
C LEU A 210 -21.80 -78.27 32.90
N ALA A 211 -20.72 -79.02 32.73
CA ALA A 211 -19.51 -78.68 31.95
C ALA A 211 -18.46 -77.77 32.61
N THR A 212 -17.61 -78.45 33.38
CA THR A 212 -16.17 -78.22 33.51
C THR A 212 -15.43 -78.13 32.17
N THR A 213 -14.37 -77.31 32.19
CA THR A 213 -13.13 -77.34 31.37
C THR A 213 -13.18 -76.88 29.91
N THR A 214 -12.06 -76.23 29.56
CA THR A 214 -11.58 -75.80 28.24
C THR A 214 -11.93 -74.38 27.78
N ASP A 215 -11.07 -73.50 28.27
CA ASP A 215 -10.54 -72.32 27.60
C ASP A 215 -10.42 -72.51 26.08
N SER A 216 -11.26 -71.79 25.31
CA SER A 216 -10.99 -71.45 23.92
C SER A 216 -11.83 -70.26 23.48
N LYS A 217 -11.13 -69.25 22.97
CA LYS A 217 -11.52 -68.34 21.88
C LYS A 217 -13.03 -68.15 21.59
N SER A 218 -13.39 -66.86 21.62
CA SER A 218 -14.52 -66.19 20.95
C SER A 218 -15.70 -65.81 21.85
N LYS A 219 -16.21 -64.59 21.61
CA LYS A 219 -17.26 -63.83 22.31
C LYS A 219 -16.73 -63.12 23.57
N ASN A 220 -16.41 -61.83 23.57
CA ASN A 220 -17.14 -60.70 22.99
C ASN A 220 -16.21 -59.73 22.30
N LYS A 221 -16.30 -59.72 20.97
CA LYS A 221 -15.99 -58.57 20.14
C LYS A 221 -17.26 -57.70 20.12
N ILE A 222 -17.06 -56.38 20.11
CA ILE A 222 -17.99 -55.32 19.65
C ILE A 222 -19.08 -54.87 20.64
N ALA A 223 -18.83 -53.72 21.29
CA ALA A 223 -19.77 -52.60 21.35
C ALA A 223 -19.06 -51.29 21.77
N GLY A 224 -17.88 -51.01 21.19
CA GLY A 224 -17.42 -49.63 21.07
C GLY A 224 -18.05 -49.07 19.81
N ASN A 225 -18.91 -48.06 19.93
CA ASN A 225 -19.73 -47.55 18.84
C ASN A 225 -18.82 -47.01 17.70
N PRO A 226 -18.76 -47.66 16.52
CA PRO A 226 -17.79 -47.33 15.47
C PRO A 226 -18.09 -45.99 14.76
N ILE A 227 -19.22 -45.37 15.07
CA ILE A 227 -19.76 -44.22 14.32
C ILE A 227 -19.11 -42.89 14.78
N GLU A 228 -18.69 -42.78 16.05
CA GLU A 228 -18.13 -41.52 16.58
C GLU A 228 -16.68 -41.25 16.13
N THR A 229 -15.86 -42.30 16.03
CA THR A 229 -14.46 -42.19 15.58
C THR A 229 -14.36 -41.90 14.09
N ASP A 230 -15.26 -42.44 13.28
CA ASP A 230 -15.24 -42.30 11.81
C ASP A 230 -15.69 -40.90 11.36
N ILE A 231 -16.65 -40.28 12.05
CA ILE A 231 -17.10 -38.90 11.75
C ILE A 231 -16.00 -37.87 12.08
N TYR A 232 -15.28 -38.07 13.19
CA TYR A 232 -14.17 -37.21 13.59
C TYR A 232 -12.99 -37.29 12.60
N LEU A 233 -12.61 -38.51 12.20
CA LEU A 233 -11.56 -38.74 11.21
C LEU A 233 -11.96 -38.19 9.82
N ALA A 234 -13.21 -38.40 9.40
CA ALA A 234 -13.73 -37.90 8.13
C ALA A 234 -13.75 -36.36 8.06
N LYS A 235 -14.13 -35.67 9.15
CA LYS A 235 -14.09 -34.20 9.22
C LYS A 235 -12.66 -33.66 9.14
N LYS A 236 -11.69 -34.33 9.77
CA LYS A 236 -10.27 -33.94 9.72
C LYS A 236 -9.68 -34.11 8.32
N ILE A 237 -10.02 -35.20 7.62
CA ILE A 237 -9.59 -35.47 6.24
C ILE A 237 -10.16 -34.45 5.26
N GLN A 238 -11.43 -34.05 5.41
CA GLN A 238 -12.06 -33.02 4.57
C GLN A 238 -11.42 -31.64 4.78
N PHE A 239 -11.05 -31.29 6.02
CA PHE A 239 -10.32 -30.06 6.33
C PHE A 239 -8.92 -30.00 5.67
N PHE A 240 -8.15 -31.09 5.74
CA PHE A 240 -6.84 -31.17 5.09
C PHE A 240 -6.91 -31.13 3.56
N LYS A 241 -7.98 -31.69 2.97
CA LYS A 241 -8.24 -31.59 1.52
C LYS A 241 -8.50 -30.15 1.07
N PHE A 242 -9.20 -29.35 1.88
CA PHE A 242 -9.49 -27.94 1.56
C PHE A 242 -8.24 -27.05 1.70
N LEU A 243 -7.47 -27.24 2.76
CA LEU A 243 -6.21 -26.50 2.99
C LEU A 243 -5.13 -26.86 1.95
N GLY A 244 -5.10 -28.13 1.53
CA GLY A 244 -4.20 -28.63 0.48
C GLY A 244 -4.48 -28.11 -0.92
N PHE A 245 -5.67 -27.55 -1.19
CA PHE A 245 -6.03 -26.99 -2.52
C PHE A 245 -5.77 -25.48 -2.62
N MET A 246 -5.85 -24.76 -1.50
CA MET A 246 -5.60 -23.32 -1.46
C MET A 246 -4.11 -22.98 -1.59
N PHE A 247 -3.23 -23.74 -0.93
CA PHE A 247 -1.80 -23.44 -0.97
C PHE A 247 -1.17 -23.56 -2.37
N PRO A 248 -1.46 -24.62 -3.16
CA PRO A 248 -0.95 -24.75 -4.52
C PRO A 248 -1.53 -23.73 -5.50
N THR A 249 -2.81 -23.35 -5.35
CA THR A 249 -3.43 -22.37 -6.23
C THR A 249 -2.88 -20.96 -6.02
N LEU A 250 -2.61 -20.57 -4.77
CA LEU A 250 -1.92 -19.31 -4.46
C LEU A 250 -0.46 -19.29 -4.92
N PHE A 251 0.22 -20.42 -4.80
CA PHE A 251 1.59 -20.58 -5.31
C PHE A 251 1.64 -20.49 -6.84
N LEU A 252 0.73 -21.16 -7.54
CA LEU A 252 0.59 -21.08 -9.00
C LEU A 252 0.19 -19.68 -9.46
N LEU A 253 -0.68 -18.98 -8.72
CA LEU A 253 -1.04 -17.59 -8.99
C LEU A 253 0.19 -16.67 -8.81
N GLY A 254 0.98 -16.86 -7.75
CA GLY A 254 2.23 -16.12 -7.55
C GLY A 254 3.23 -16.33 -8.69
N ILE A 255 3.39 -17.56 -9.16
CA ILE A 255 4.22 -17.87 -10.35
C ILE A 255 3.66 -17.19 -11.61
N TYR A 256 2.35 -17.27 -11.82
CA TYR A 256 1.68 -16.63 -12.95
C TYR A 256 1.89 -15.11 -12.95
N LEU A 257 1.72 -14.45 -11.80
CA LEU A 257 1.94 -13.01 -11.65
C LEU A 257 3.40 -12.61 -11.87
N LYS A 258 4.35 -13.41 -11.35
CA LYS A 258 5.80 -13.20 -11.57
C LYS A 258 6.16 -13.30 -13.06
N ASN A 259 5.62 -14.31 -13.75
CA ASN A 259 5.82 -14.50 -15.18
C ASN A 259 5.14 -13.39 -16.00
N LEU A 260 3.96 -12.95 -15.60
CA LEU A 260 3.26 -11.84 -16.24
C LEU A 260 4.08 -10.54 -16.14
N LYS A 261 4.62 -10.22 -14.97
CA LYS A 261 5.49 -9.04 -14.77
C LYS A 261 6.74 -9.11 -15.64
N LYS A 262 7.37 -10.29 -15.72
CA LYS A 262 8.53 -10.53 -16.59
C LYS A 262 8.17 -10.33 -18.07
N ASN A 263 7.04 -10.87 -18.51
CA ASN A 263 6.60 -10.76 -19.90
C ASN A 263 6.21 -9.33 -20.29
N LEU A 264 5.62 -8.56 -19.37
CA LEU A 264 5.33 -7.15 -19.57
C LEU A 264 6.61 -6.31 -19.71
N ARG A 265 7.63 -6.60 -18.89
CA ARG A 265 8.95 -5.92 -18.98
C ARG A 265 9.68 -6.19 -20.30
N LEU A 266 9.42 -7.34 -20.93
CA LEU A 266 10.03 -7.76 -22.19
C LEU A 266 9.10 -7.56 -23.40
N ALA A 267 7.97 -6.88 -23.20
CA ALA A 267 7.00 -6.67 -24.26
C ALA A 267 7.58 -5.81 -25.40
N PRO A 268 7.29 -6.12 -26.68
CA PRO A 268 7.81 -5.40 -27.82
C PRO A 268 7.50 -3.90 -27.74
N GLN A 269 8.49 -3.08 -28.05
CA GLN A 269 8.37 -1.62 -28.00
C GLN A 269 8.33 -1.02 -29.42
N THR A 270 7.65 0.11 -29.56
CA THR A 270 7.69 0.94 -30.77
C THR A 270 8.73 2.04 -30.61
N CYS A 271 9.45 2.34 -31.70
CA CYS A 271 10.47 3.36 -31.71
C CYS A 271 9.83 4.75 -31.56
N PRO A 272 10.29 5.60 -30.62
CA PRO A 272 9.74 6.95 -30.44
C PRO A 272 10.05 7.88 -31.61
N GLN A 273 11.06 7.57 -32.43
CA GLN A 273 11.52 8.45 -33.51
C GLN A 273 10.85 8.14 -34.86
N CYS A 274 10.64 6.85 -35.18
CA CYS A 274 10.11 6.44 -36.49
C CYS A 274 8.87 5.52 -36.42
N GLY A 275 8.44 5.12 -35.21
CA GLY A 275 7.34 4.16 -35.02
C GLY A 275 7.68 2.70 -35.39
N GLY A 276 8.90 2.42 -35.88
CA GLY A 276 9.37 1.08 -36.23
C GLY A 276 9.43 0.12 -35.04
N LYS A 277 9.47 -1.18 -35.31
CA LYS A 277 9.64 -2.21 -34.28
C LYS A 277 11.04 -2.10 -33.66
N MET A 278 11.11 -2.34 -32.35
CA MET A 278 12.36 -2.44 -31.63
C MET A 278 12.56 -3.87 -31.11
N HIS A 279 13.80 -4.33 -31.17
CA HIS A 279 14.21 -5.59 -30.55
C HIS A 279 15.05 -5.32 -29.29
N LEU A 280 14.98 -6.26 -28.35
CA LEU A 280 15.75 -6.18 -27.11
C LEU A 280 17.20 -6.63 -27.37
N ILE A 281 18.16 -5.79 -27.00
CA ILE A 281 19.58 -6.10 -27.08
C ILE A 281 19.96 -7.02 -25.91
N LYS A 282 20.83 -8.01 -26.17
CA LYS A 282 21.33 -8.89 -25.13
C LYS A 282 22.10 -8.09 -24.06
N PRO A 283 22.01 -8.46 -22.77
CA PRO A 283 22.67 -7.70 -21.69
C PRO A 283 24.18 -7.52 -21.86
N GLU A 284 24.88 -8.50 -22.45
CA GLU A 284 26.34 -8.41 -22.67
C GLU A 284 26.70 -7.39 -23.75
N GLU A 285 25.96 -7.39 -24.86
CA GLU A 285 26.15 -6.45 -25.96
C GLU A 285 25.72 -5.03 -25.56
N ALA A 286 24.68 -4.92 -24.72
CA ALA A 286 24.16 -3.64 -24.23
C ALA A 286 25.19 -2.83 -23.43
N LYS A 287 26.22 -3.47 -22.85
CA LYS A 287 27.30 -2.80 -22.11
C LYS A 287 27.99 -1.72 -22.94
N ARG A 288 28.02 -1.84 -24.27
CA ARG A 288 28.62 -0.84 -25.17
C ARG A 288 27.93 0.53 -25.12
N TYR A 289 26.70 0.58 -24.62
CA TYR A 289 25.90 1.80 -24.47
C TYR A 289 25.84 2.34 -23.04
N PHE A 290 26.52 1.68 -22.11
CA PHE A 290 26.43 2.06 -20.71
C PHE A 290 27.15 3.38 -20.49
N THR A 291 26.50 4.27 -19.75
CA THR A 291 27.19 5.41 -19.17
C THR A 291 28.00 4.95 -17.96
N LYS A 292 28.97 5.78 -17.51
CA LYS A 292 29.72 5.52 -16.26
C LYS A 292 28.79 5.26 -15.06
N ARG A 293 27.62 5.88 -15.04
CA ARG A 293 26.57 5.66 -14.02
C ARG A 293 26.00 4.24 -14.13
N ASP A 294 25.57 3.86 -15.34
CA ASP A 294 24.95 2.56 -15.60
C ASP A 294 25.91 1.40 -15.30
N GLU A 295 27.21 1.58 -15.56
CA GLU A 295 28.24 0.60 -15.19
C GLU A 295 28.30 0.35 -13.69
N VAL A 296 28.27 1.41 -12.88
CA VAL A 296 28.27 1.29 -11.42
C VAL A 296 26.99 0.64 -10.93
N GLU A 297 25.82 1.09 -11.39
CA GLU A 297 24.52 0.53 -10.98
C GLU A 297 24.39 -0.96 -11.37
N ASN A 298 24.87 -1.32 -12.56
CA ASN A 298 24.88 -2.71 -13.01
C ASN A 298 25.89 -3.55 -12.20
N LYS A 299 27.06 -3.01 -11.85
CA LYS A 299 28.05 -3.68 -10.99
C LYS A 299 27.53 -3.91 -9.58
N LEU A 300 26.75 -2.97 -9.05
CA LEU A 300 26.14 -3.04 -7.72
C LEU A 300 24.88 -3.92 -7.70
N HIS A 301 24.37 -4.33 -8.86
CA HIS A 301 23.07 -5.00 -9.00
C HIS A 301 21.94 -4.23 -8.30
N SER A 302 21.95 -2.90 -8.43
CA SER A 302 20.93 -2.02 -7.85
C SER A 302 19.81 -1.72 -8.84
N VAL A 303 20.13 -1.72 -10.14
CA VAL A 303 19.20 -1.43 -11.23
C VAL A 303 19.40 -2.46 -12.33
N ASP A 304 18.30 -3.00 -12.85
CA ASP A 304 18.34 -3.76 -14.09
C ASP A 304 18.04 -2.85 -15.29
N PHE A 305 18.80 -3.01 -16.37
CA PHE A 305 18.59 -2.26 -17.60
C PHE A 305 18.06 -3.14 -18.72
N ASN A 306 17.09 -2.62 -19.48
CA ASN A 306 16.70 -3.15 -20.77
C ASN A 306 17.06 -2.12 -21.84
N TYR A 307 17.87 -2.54 -22.82
CA TYR A 307 18.23 -1.72 -23.98
C TYR A 307 17.51 -2.25 -25.21
N TRP A 308 16.85 -1.35 -25.92
CA TRP A 308 16.13 -1.65 -27.16
C TRP A 308 16.80 -0.94 -28.31
N GLU A 309 16.94 -1.60 -29.45
CA GLU A 309 17.41 -1.02 -30.70
C GLU A 309 16.30 -1.11 -31.74
N CYS A 310 16.13 -0.03 -32.51
CA CYS A 310 15.17 -0.02 -33.62
C CYS A 310 15.78 -0.63 -34.87
N ASP A 311 15.06 -1.57 -35.49
CA ASP A 311 15.51 -2.25 -36.73
C ASP A 311 15.60 -1.30 -37.94
N SER A 312 14.84 -0.19 -37.93
CA SER A 312 14.73 0.71 -39.08
C SER A 312 15.68 1.90 -39.03
N CYS A 313 15.89 2.49 -37.84
CA CYS A 313 16.69 3.71 -37.68
C CYS A 313 17.86 3.57 -36.71
N HIS A 314 18.10 2.38 -36.16
CA HIS A 314 19.15 2.12 -35.16
C HIS A 314 19.10 3.05 -33.93
N ASN A 315 17.94 3.65 -33.64
CA ASN A 315 17.77 4.43 -32.42
C ASN A 315 17.70 3.49 -31.21
N HIS A 316 18.24 3.94 -30.09
CA HIS A 316 18.34 3.17 -28.87
C HIS A 316 17.39 3.72 -27.80
N LYS A 317 16.73 2.83 -27.06
CA LYS A 317 15.91 3.20 -25.90
C LYS A 317 16.36 2.42 -24.69
N LYS A 318 16.83 3.14 -23.67
CA LYS A 318 17.20 2.59 -22.36
C LYS A 318 16.00 2.63 -21.41
N MET A 319 15.77 1.54 -20.70
CA MET A 319 14.81 1.47 -19.59
C MET A 319 15.54 0.97 -18.34
N ALA A 320 15.41 1.70 -17.24
CA ALA A 320 16.04 1.39 -15.95
C ALA A 320 14.97 0.92 -14.95
N TYR A 321 15.24 -0.18 -14.24
CA TYR A 321 14.35 -0.76 -13.26
C TYR A 321 15.09 -0.99 -11.95
N PRO A 322 14.95 -0.10 -10.95
CA PRO A 322 15.51 -0.31 -9.63
C PRO A 322 15.01 -1.62 -9.02
N ILE A 323 15.92 -2.43 -8.49
CA ILE A 323 15.59 -3.72 -7.91
C ILE A 323 14.99 -3.50 -6.52
N PRO A 324 13.72 -3.89 -6.29
CA PRO A 324 13.09 -3.75 -4.99
C PRO A 324 13.85 -4.57 -3.94
N GLY A 325 14.17 -3.95 -2.82
CA GLY A 325 14.93 -4.59 -1.74
C GLY A 325 16.45 -4.59 -1.92
N SER A 326 16.99 -3.91 -2.94
CA SER A 326 18.43 -3.64 -2.99
C SER A 326 18.85 -2.77 -1.79
N LYS A 327 20.12 -2.89 -1.37
CA LYS A 327 20.68 -2.07 -0.28
C LYS A 327 21.02 -0.64 -0.71
N TYR A 328 20.85 -0.34 -2.00
CA TYR A 328 21.30 0.89 -2.61
C TYR A 328 20.12 1.83 -2.87
N THR A 329 20.29 3.10 -2.55
CA THR A 329 19.31 4.17 -2.77
C THR A 329 19.80 5.16 -3.83
N GLN A 330 18.91 6.01 -4.31
CA GLN A 330 19.24 7.03 -5.31
C GLN A 330 20.07 8.16 -4.68
N CYS A 331 21.12 8.56 -5.37
CA CYS A 331 21.99 9.65 -4.95
C CYS A 331 21.38 11.02 -5.30
N PRO A 332 21.26 11.96 -4.34
CA PRO A 332 20.72 13.29 -4.62
C PRO A 332 21.63 14.15 -5.51
N ASN A 333 22.93 13.87 -5.54
CA ASN A 333 23.88 14.66 -6.31
C ASN A 333 24.02 14.18 -7.77
N CYS A 334 24.14 12.86 -7.97
CA CYS A 334 24.39 12.30 -9.30
C CYS A 334 23.23 11.48 -9.89
N GLY A 335 22.14 11.27 -9.15
CA GLY A 335 20.97 10.49 -9.59
C GLY A 335 21.18 8.98 -9.65
N ALA A 336 22.37 8.47 -9.35
CA ALA A 336 22.68 7.04 -9.41
C ALA A 336 22.09 6.26 -8.22
N TYR A 337 21.51 5.09 -8.45
CA TYR A 337 21.14 4.10 -7.43
C TYR A 337 22.39 3.37 -6.90
N ALA A 338 23.24 4.13 -6.24
CA ALA A 338 24.55 3.67 -5.75
C ALA A 338 24.85 4.16 -4.33
N CYS A 339 23.87 4.69 -3.60
CA CYS A 339 24.06 5.15 -2.23
C CYS A 339 23.88 4.01 -1.24
N SER A 340 24.90 3.77 -0.40
CA SER A 340 24.87 2.80 0.69
C SER A 340 25.09 3.49 2.03
N ILE A 341 24.56 2.90 3.10
CA ILE A 341 24.75 3.41 4.47
C ILE A 341 26.12 2.97 4.97
N ILE A 342 27.03 3.93 5.17
CA ILE A 342 28.39 3.67 5.67
C ILE A 342 28.51 3.82 7.18
N SER A 343 27.65 4.64 7.78
CA SER A 343 27.62 4.85 9.22
C SER A 343 26.19 5.04 9.66
N ASN A 344 25.88 4.49 10.83
CA ASN A 344 24.62 4.75 11.47
C ASN A 344 24.85 4.92 12.98
N ARG A 345 24.42 6.07 13.52
CA ARG A 345 24.60 6.40 14.94
C ARG A 345 23.29 6.88 15.54
N ILE A 346 23.08 6.57 16.80
CA ILE A 346 21.94 7.10 17.55
C ILE A 346 22.30 8.52 17.96
N ALA A 347 21.60 9.51 17.41
CA ALA A 347 21.77 10.92 17.77
C ALA A 347 21.03 11.24 19.07
N LEU A 348 19.84 10.66 19.26
CA LEU A 348 19.07 10.72 20.50
C LEU A 348 18.52 9.33 20.83
N ALA A 349 18.83 8.82 22.01
CA ALA A 349 18.32 7.52 22.44
C ALA A 349 16.80 7.62 22.72
N PRO A 350 15.98 6.66 22.25
CA PRO A 350 14.57 6.62 22.60
C PRO A 350 14.40 6.32 24.10
N THR A 351 13.43 6.98 24.71
CA THR A 351 12.99 6.73 26.09
C THR A 351 11.53 6.29 26.09
N THR A 352 10.97 5.98 27.26
CA THR A 352 9.53 5.71 27.39
C THR A 352 8.66 6.94 27.16
N SER A 353 9.23 8.14 27.36
CA SER A 353 8.51 9.41 27.22
C SER A 353 8.74 10.09 25.86
N HIS A 354 9.90 9.90 25.22
CA HIS A 354 10.28 10.58 23.98
C HIS A 354 10.90 9.63 22.94
N SER A 355 10.58 9.87 21.66
CA SER A 355 11.15 9.13 20.54
C SER A 355 12.63 9.46 20.39
N GLY A 356 13.41 8.48 19.92
CA GLY A 356 14.81 8.68 19.61
C GLY A 356 15.01 9.16 18.17
N THR A 357 16.23 9.54 17.83
CA THR A 357 16.64 9.82 16.45
C THR A 357 17.93 9.09 16.12
N LYS A 358 18.00 8.56 14.92
CA LYS A 358 19.14 7.85 14.36
C LYS A 358 19.62 8.60 13.13
N GLU A 359 20.88 8.97 13.09
CA GLU A 359 21.52 9.55 11.92
C GLU A 359 22.12 8.44 11.07
N LEU A 360 21.78 8.43 9.78
CA LEU A 360 22.31 7.53 8.77
C LEU A 360 23.16 8.34 7.80
N VAL A 361 24.44 8.00 7.70
CA VAL A 361 25.36 8.60 6.74
C VAL A 361 25.40 7.72 5.51
N HIS A 362 24.98 8.27 4.38
CA HIS A 362 25.00 7.62 3.08
C HIS A 362 26.23 8.06 2.31
N ARG A 363 26.82 7.14 1.54
CA ARG A 363 27.88 7.43 0.56
C ARG A 363 27.51 6.84 -0.79
N CYS A 364 27.66 7.63 -1.84
CA CYS A 364 27.48 7.17 -3.21
C CYS A 364 28.75 6.50 -3.74
N ASP A 365 28.64 5.25 -4.20
CA ASP A 365 29.78 4.55 -4.83
C ASP A 365 30.11 5.10 -6.24
N CYS A 366 29.18 5.83 -6.86
CA CYS A 366 29.36 6.44 -8.18
C CYS A 366 30.11 7.79 -8.12
N CYS A 367 29.68 8.71 -7.26
CA CYS A 367 30.25 10.08 -7.20
C CYS A 367 30.93 10.43 -5.87
N GLN A 368 31.01 9.49 -4.92
CA GLN A 368 31.59 9.65 -3.59
C GLN A 368 30.91 10.73 -2.71
N HIS A 369 29.80 11.32 -3.17
CA HIS A 369 29.02 12.26 -2.38
C HIS A 369 28.46 11.60 -1.13
N THR A 370 28.55 12.31 0.00
CA THR A 370 28.03 11.87 1.28
C THR A 370 26.97 12.81 1.79
N TYR A 371 25.87 12.25 2.29
CA TYR A 371 24.80 13.01 2.92
C TYR A 371 24.24 12.26 4.12
N THR A 372 23.63 12.99 5.05
CA THR A 372 23.09 12.44 6.29
C THR A 372 21.58 12.55 6.28
N THR A 373 20.89 11.46 6.62
CA THR A 373 19.45 11.44 6.82
C THR A 373 19.12 11.05 8.25
N THR A 374 18.07 11.63 8.81
CA THR A 374 17.61 11.31 10.16
C THR A 374 16.40 10.38 10.11
N GLN A 375 16.47 9.27 10.84
CA GLN A 375 15.38 8.33 11.04
C GLN A 375 14.88 8.42 12.48
N VAL A 376 13.56 8.57 12.66
CA VAL A 376 12.96 8.59 14.00
C VAL A 376 12.85 7.16 14.53
N LEU A 377 13.32 6.95 15.76
CA LEU A 377 13.21 5.69 16.48
C LEU A 377 11.95 5.71 17.38
N PRO A 378 11.16 4.63 17.41
CA PRO A 378 9.99 4.55 18.27
C PRO A 378 10.39 4.65 19.75
N LYS A 379 9.45 5.13 20.58
CA LYS A 379 9.60 5.18 22.05
C LYS A 379 9.81 3.76 22.60
N LEU A 380 10.57 3.64 23.67
CA LEU A 380 10.71 2.37 24.39
C LEU A 380 9.38 2.05 25.09
N ALA A 381 8.93 0.79 25.03
CA ALA A 381 7.75 0.37 25.77
C ALA A 381 8.03 0.43 27.28
N SER A 382 7.19 1.16 28.03
CA SER A 382 7.19 1.09 29.50
C SER A 382 6.60 -0.25 29.92
N GLY A 383 7.43 -1.17 30.42
CA GLY A 383 7.00 -2.54 30.68
C GLY A 383 5.92 -2.64 31.77
N GLY A 384 4.77 -3.20 31.40
CA GLY A 384 4.07 -4.19 32.21
C GLY A 384 4.20 -5.52 31.46
N GLY A 385 4.81 -6.52 32.08
CA GLY A 385 5.16 -7.77 31.42
C GLY A 385 3.96 -8.61 30.99
N SER A 386 4.06 -9.21 29.82
CA SER A 386 3.71 -10.63 29.66
C SER A 386 4.62 -11.23 28.58
N SER A 387 5.37 -12.25 28.99
CA SER A 387 6.03 -13.17 28.08
C SER A 387 4.97 -13.87 27.25
N PHE A 388 4.95 -13.63 25.93
CA PHE A 388 4.49 -14.61 24.97
C PHE A 388 5.40 -14.56 23.75
N GLY A 389 6.31 -15.53 23.67
CA GLY A 389 6.96 -15.89 22.43
C GLY A 389 5.98 -16.65 21.54
N GLY A 390 5.97 -16.30 20.25
CA GLY A 390 5.37 -17.13 19.20
C GLY A 390 4.31 -16.43 18.37
N GLY A 391 4.73 -15.85 17.24
CA GLY A 391 4.08 -15.97 15.94
C GLY A 391 2.59 -15.65 15.77
N SER A 392 2.35 -14.61 14.96
CA SER A 392 1.49 -14.65 13.77
C SER A 392 -0.05 -14.53 13.88
N PHE A 393 -0.52 -13.45 13.23
CA PHE A 393 -1.81 -13.18 12.55
C PHE A 393 -3.11 -13.03 13.37
N SER A 394 -3.66 -11.80 13.30
CA SER A 394 -5.05 -11.37 13.05
C SER A 394 -5.29 -10.06 13.84
N GLY A 395 -5.75 -8.96 13.26
CA GLY A 395 -6.86 -8.88 12.31
C GLY A 395 -8.12 -8.59 13.12
N GLY A 396 -8.31 -7.33 13.51
CA GLY A 396 -9.45 -6.85 14.29
C GLY A 396 -9.84 -5.47 13.81
N SER A 397 -10.73 -5.46 12.83
CA SER A 397 -11.38 -4.32 12.20
C SER A 397 -12.08 -3.41 13.21
N SER A 398 -11.71 -2.13 13.20
CA SER A 398 -12.59 -1.04 13.66
C SER A 398 -12.97 -0.22 12.42
N PHE A 399 -14.17 -0.48 11.90
CA PHE A 399 -14.83 0.40 10.93
C PHE A 399 -15.33 1.63 11.69
N GLY A 400 -14.44 2.59 11.90
CA GLY A 400 -14.80 3.97 12.19
C GLY A 400 -14.95 4.70 10.87
N GLY A 401 -16.19 4.88 10.42
CA GLY A 401 -16.51 5.73 9.27
C GLY A 401 -16.20 7.19 9.61
N GLY A 402 -14.96 7.60 9.39
CA GLY A 402 -14.56 9.00 9.32
C GLY A 402 -14.52 9.41 7.85
N ARG A 403 -15.34 10.38 7.46
CA ARG A 403 -15.15 11.10 6.20
C ARG A 403 -13.93 12.00 6.37
N SER A 404 -12.74 11.47 6.08
CA SER A 404 -11.51 12.27 6.02
C SER A 404 -11.43 12.89 4.63
N GLY A 405 -11.88 14.14 4.54
CA GLY A 405 -11.54 15.03 3.43
C GLY A 405 -10.04 15.32 3.42
N GLY A 406 -9.48 15.58 2.24
CA GLY A 406 -8.04 15.82 2.07
C GLY A 406 -7.52 17.02 2.86
N GLY A 407 -6.19 17.10 2.96
CA GLY A 407 -5.46 18.20 3.60
C GLY A 407 -5.54 19.51 2.81
N GLY A 408 -5.48 20.62 3.52
CA GLY A 408 -5.43 21.94 2.90
C GLY A 408 -4.98 23.02 3.88
N VAL A 409 -4.36 24.07 3.34
CA VAL A 409 -3.81 25.20 4.10
C VAL A 409 -4.47 26.49 3.68
N SER A 410 -4.89 27.30 4.67
CA SER A 410 -5.37 28.67 4.49
C SER A 410 -4.49 29.70 5.18
N GLY A 411 -4.52 30.91 4.67
CA GLY A 411 -3.95 32.08 5.33
C GLY A 411 -4.49 33.38 4.75
N ARG A 412 -4.42 34.44 5.56
CA ARG A 412 -4.82 35.81 5.20
C ARG A 412 -3.63 36.76 5.34
N PHE A 413 -3.56 37.82 4.53
CA PHE A 413 -2.38 38.71 4.45
C PHE A 413 -2.65 40.21 4.57
#